data_AF-A0A7L3US31-F1
#
_entry.id   AF-A0A7L3US31-F1
#
_cell.length_a   1.000
_cell.length_b   1.000
_cell.length_c   1.000
_cell.angle_alpha   90.00
_cell.angle_beta   90.00
_cell.angle_gamma   90.00
#
_symmetry.space_group_name_H-M   'P 1'
#
loop_
_entity.id
_entity.type
_entity.pdbx_description
1 polymer ?
#
loop_
_entity_poly.entity_id
_entity_poly.type
_entity_poly.pdbx_seq_one_letter_code
_entity_poly.pdbx_strand_id
1 'polypeptide(L)'
;KADKAALGSKVNQRQFEANMERLDERMKELQSQISGQEQHWNNTQQQLDLVEEKKLDRLELKTFSNQMEETWNRNLEEMENRLLRENALGTRSEQLPVPFSCLSCDRMLSVQVPGQ
;
A
#
# COMPACT_ATOMS: atom_id res chain seq x y z
N LYS A 1 -23.68 -49.70 69.48
CA LYS A 1 -22.36 -49.09 69.21
C LYS A 1 -22.36 -48.68 67.75
N ALA A 2 -22.50 -47.39 67.43
CA ALA A 2 -22.45 -46.92 66.05
C ALA A 2 -20.98 -46.78 65.64
N ASP A 3 -20.61 -47.37 64.51
CA ASP A 3 -19.24 -47.39 64.01
C ASP A 3 -18.74 -45.99 63.70
N LYS A 4 -17.77 -45.56 64.49
CA LYS A 4 -17.01 -44.31 64.33
C LYS A 4 -16.28 -44.23 62.98
N ALA A 5 -16.13 -45.36 62.29
CA ALA A 5 -15.53 -45.47 60.97
C ALA A 5 -16.43 -44.94 59.82
N ALA A 6 -17.75 -44.83 60.02
CA ALA A 6 -18.68 -44.35 59.00
C ALA A 6 -18.72 -42.81 58.85
N LEU A 7 -17.95 -42.08 59.66
CA LEU A 7 -17.87 -40.60 59.60
C LEU A 7 -16.76 -40.07 58.69
N GLY A 8 -15.90 -40.93 58.13
CA GLY A 8 -14.77 -40.54 57.28
C GLY A 8 -15.14 -39.93 55.91
N SER A 9 -16.42 -39.98 55.52
CA SER A 9 -16.94 -39.43 54.25
C SER A 9 -17.86 -38.22 54.44
N LYS A 10 -18.10 -37.79 55.70
CA LYS A 10 -18.94 -36.62 55.96
C LYS A 10 -18.09 -35.36 55.77
N VAL A 11 -18.09 -34.84 54.54
CA VAL A 11 -17.67 -33.46 54.29
C VAL A 11 -18.37 -32.58 55.34
N ASN A 12 -17.59 -31.84 56.11
CA ASN A 12 -18.13 -30.91 57.08
C ASN A 12 -18.94 -29.87 56.29
N GLN A 13 -20.27 -29.91 56.44
CA GLN A 13 -21.20 -29.07 55.68
C GLN A 13 -20.79 -27.59 55.72
N ARG A 14 -20.34 -27.09 56.88
CA ARG A 14 -19.87 -25.71 57.03
C ARG A 14 -18.60 -25.42 56.22
N GLN A 15 -17.72 -26.40 56.07
CA GLN A 15 -16.50 -26.26 55.29
C GLN A 15 -16.78 -26.30 53.79
N PHE A 16 -17.78 -27.08 53.37
CA PHE A 16 -18.25 -27.05 52.00
C PHE A 16 -18.92 -25.71 51.65
N GLU A 17 -19.81 -25.22 52.51
CA GLU A 17 -20.47 -23.92 52.39
C GLU A 17 -19.44 -22.79 52.31
N ALA A 18 -18.47 -22.74 53.22
CA ALA A 18 -17.39 -21.74 53.19
C ALA A 18 -16.52 -21.82 51.93
N ASN A 19 -16.27 -23.04 51.41
CA ASN A 19 -15.53 -23.21 50.15
C ASN A 19 -16.35 -22.74 48.94
N MET A 20 -17.66 -22.96 48.95
CA MET A 20 -18.57 -22.49 47.90
C MET A 20 -18.69 -20.97 47.88
N GLU A 21 -18.82 -20.32 49.05
CA GLU A 21 -18.83 -18.86 49.15
C GLU A 21 -17.52 -18.25 48.62
N ARG A 22 -16.37 -18.81 49.02
CA ARG A 22 -15.08 -18.36 48.50
C ARG A 22 -14.94 -18.57 46.99
N LEU A 23 -15.53 -19.64 46.45
CA LEU A 23 -15.52 -19.89 45.01
C LEU A 23 -16.40 -18.86 44.27
N ASP A 24 -17.57 -18.55 44.82
CA ASP A 24 -18.50 -17.54 44.28
C ASP A 24 -17.86 -16.14 44.25
N GLU A 25 -17.18 -15.73 45.33
CA GLU A 25 -16.42 -14.48 45.36
C GLU A 25 -15.34 -14.42 44.27
N ARG A 26 -14.58 -15.51 44.10
CA ARG A 26 -13.54 -15.58 43.05
C ARG A 26 -14.12 -15.53 41.65
N MET A 27 -15.29 -16.14 41.42
CA MET A 27 -15.97 -16.08 40.13
C MET A 27 -16.49 -14.68 39.83
N LYS A 28 -17.05 -13.98 40.82
CA LYS A 28 -17.49 -12.59 40.68
C LYS A 28 -16.34 -11.64 40.40
N GLU A 29 -15.21 -11.81 41.07
CA GLU A 29 -13.99 -11.03 40.83
C GLU A 29 -13.48 -11.24 39.39
N LEU A 30 -13.38 -12.50 38.94
CA LEU A 30 -13.00 -12.81 37.56
C LEU A 30 -13.97 -12.20 36.54
N GLN A 31 -15.28 -12.26 36.81
CA GLN A 31 -16.28 -11.65 35.95
C GLN A 31 -16.11 -10.13 35.89
N SER A 32 -15.86 -9.47 37.02
CA SER A 32 -15.60 -8.02 37.05
C SER A 32 -14.36 -7.63 36.24
N GLN A 33 -13.27 -8.41 36.36
CA GLN A 33 -12.05 -8.18 35.60
C GLN A 33 -12.26 -8.38 34.09
N ILE A 34 -13.00 -9.41 33.69
CA ILE A 34 -13.29 -9.68 32.27
C ILE A 34 -14.21 -8.58 31.69
N SER A 35 -15.28 -8.22 32.40
CA SER A 35 -16.20 -7.17 31.96
C SER A 35 -15.52 -5.79 31.90
N GLY A 36 -14.59 -5.51 32.81
CA GLY A 36 -13.79 -4.28 32.76
C GLY A 36 -12.85 -4.20 31.55
N GLN A 37 -12.46 -5.35 30.97
CA GLN A 37 -11.57 -5.40 29.81
C GLN A 37 -12.29 -5.23 28.46
N GLU A 38 -13.59 -5.52 28.38
CA GLU A 38 -14.34 -5.45 27.12
C GLU A 38 -14.30 -4.05 26.50
N GLN A 39 -14.49 -3.00 27.31
CA GLN A 39 -14.38 -1.62 26.84
C GLN A 39 -12.96 -1.28 26.35
N HIS A 40 -11.94 -1.80 27.02
CA HIS A 40 -10.54 -1.60 26.62
C HIS A 40 -10.21 -2.29 25.29
N TRP A 41 -10.70 -3.51 25.09
CA TRP A 41 -10.59 -4.23 23.82
C TRP A 41 -11.34 -3.51 22.70
N ASN A 42 -12.56 -3.06 22.94
CA ASN A 42 -13.32 -2.27 21.97
C ASN A 42 -12.59 -0.98 21.58
N ASN A 43 -12.01 -0.25 22.53
CA ASN A 43 -11.21 0.95 22.24
C ASN A 43 -9.95 0.61 21.44
N THR A 44 -9.25 -0.46 21.81
CA THR A 44 -8.04 -0.91 21.09
C THR A 44 -8.38 -1.30 19.65
N GLN A 45 -9.52 -1.97 19.45
CA GLN A 45 -10.00 -2.32 18.12
C GLN A 45 -10.34 -1.08 17.29
N GLN A 46 -11.06 -0.09 17.85
CA GLN A 46 -11.34 1.17 17.16
C GLN A 46 -10.06 1.93 16.76
N GLN A 47 -9.01 1.90 17.59
CA GLN A 47 -7.72 2.51 17.25
C GLN A 47 -7.02 1.77 16.12
N LEU A 48 -7.09 0.44 16.11
CA LEU A 48 -6.54 -0.37 15.02
C LEU A 48 -7.29 -0.13 13.72
N ASP A 49 -8.63 -0.08 13.76
CA ASP A 49 -9.48 0.22 12.61
C ASP A 49 -9.14 1.60 12.04
N LEU A 50 -8.94 2.62 12.89
CA LEU A 50 -8.53 3.96 12.44
C LEU A 50 -7.14 3.97 11.79
N VAL A 51 -6.19 3.21 12.34
CA VAL A 51 -4.83 3.11 11.78
C VAL A 51 -4.86 2.32 10.46
N GLU A 52 -5.67 1.28 10.37
CA GLU A 52 -5.91 0.53 9.16
C GLU A 52 -6.55 1.45 8.11
N GLU A 53 -7.64 2.15 8.43
CA GLU A 53 -8.27 3.14 7.56
C GLU A 53 -7.29 4.20 7.09
N LYS A 54 -6.42 4.73 7.95
CA LYS A 54 -5.38 5.71 7.58
C LYS A 54 -4.28 5.14 6.70
N LYS A 55 -3.89 3.88 6.90
CA LYS A 55 -2.94 3.19 6.01
C LYS A 55 -3.61 2.79 4.69
N LEU A 56 -4.91 2.50 4.73
CA LEU A 56 -5.80 2.29 3.61
C LEU A 56 -6.32 3.60 3.03
N ASP A 57 -5.94 4.75 3.59
CA ASP A 57 -6.09 6.10 3.05
C ASP A 57 -5.08 6.29 1.92
N ARG A 58 -5.15 5.30 1.02
CA ARG A 58 -4.80 5.28 -0.39
C ARG A 58 -5.27 6.53 -1.11
N LEU A 59 -6.00 7.46 -0.52
CA LEU A 59 -6.22 8.77 -1.08
C LEU A 59 -4.92 9.51 -1.31
N GLU A 60 -3.95 9.46 -0.39
CA GLU A 60 -2.64 10.11 -0.62
C GLU A 60 -1.86 9.39 -1.73
N LEU A 61 -1.83 8.05 -1.70
CA LEU A 61 -1.20 7.22 -2.74
C LEU A 61 -1.88 7.34 -4.11
N LYS A 62 -3.21 7.46 -4.15
CA LYS A 62 -3.99 7.64 -5.38
C LYS A 62 -3.81 9.04 -5.92
N THR A 63 -3.82 10.05 -5.06
CA THR A 63 -3.49 11.44 -5.44
C THR A 63 -2.09 11.49 -6.03
N PHE A 64 -1.11 10.85 -5.38
CA PHE A 64 0.26 10.77 -5.87
C PHE A 64 0.37 9.99 -7.19
N SER A 65 -0.31 8.85 -7.31
CA SER A 65 -0.37 8.07 -8.56
C SER A 65 -0.97 8.87 -9.71
N ASN A 66 -2.07 9.60 -9.46
CA ASN A 66 -2.71 10.45 -10.46
C ASN A 66 -1.77 11.58 -10.90
N GLN A 67 -1.06 12.22 -9.97
CA GLN A 67 -0.07 13.26 -10.30
C GLN A 67 1.08 12.72 -11.17
N MET A 68 1.55 11.49 -10.89
CA MET A 68 2.57 10.82 -11.70
C MET A 68 2.05 10.51 -13.11
N GLU A 69 0.83 10.01 -13.22
CA GLU A 69 0.18 9.72 -14.52
C GLU A 69 -0.05 10.99 -15.34
N GLU A 70 -0.55 12.06 -14.73
CA GLU A 70 -0.70 13.37 -15.38
C GLU A 70 0.64 13.92 -15.88
N THR A 71 1.69 13.81 -15.05
CA THR A 71 3.03 14.29 -15.41
C THR A 71 3.62 13.46 -16.56
N TRP A 72 3.44 12.14 -16.51
CA TRP A 72 3.86 11.24 -17.57
C TRP A 72 3.17 11.57 -18.90
N ASN A 73 1.84 11.72 -18.88
CA ASN A 73 1.06 12.04 -20.08
C ASN A 73 1.45 13.40 -20.68
N ARG A 74 1.64 14.44 -19.85
CA ARG A 74 2.12 15.75 -20.32
C ARG A 74 3.50 15.67 -20.98
N ASN A 75 4.43 14.95 -20.37
CA ASN A 75 5.77 14.78 -20.93
C ASN A 75 5.74 14.02 -22.26
N LEU A 76 4.90 12.98 -22.35
CA LEU A 76 4.72 12.22 -23.58
C LEU A 76 4.16 13.11 -24.69
N GLU A 77 3.09 13.86 -24.42
CA GLU A 77 2.50 14.82 -25.37
C GLU A 77 3.53 15.89 -25.80
N GLU A 78 4.33 16.41 -24.87
CA GLU A 78 5.38 17.39 -25.22
C GLU A 78 6.43 16.77 -26.15
N MET A 79 6.89 15.55 -25.85
CA MET A 79 7.86 14.84 -26.68
C MET A 79 7.30 14.54 -28.08
N GLU A 80 6.06 14.06 -28.19
CA GLU A 80 5.39 13.83 -29.47
C GLU A 80 5.26 15.12 -30.28
N ASN A 81 4.88 16.23 -29.64
CA ASN A 81 4.78 17.53 -30.28
C ASN A 81 6.14 18.08 -30.75
N ARG A 82 7.21 17.84 -29.97
CA ARG A 82 8.59 18.18 -30.38
C ARG A 82 9.01 17.38 -31.61
N LEU A 83 8.79 16.06 -31.60
CA LEU A 83 9.04 15.19 -32.75
C LEU A 83 8.25 15.61 -33.99
N LEU A 84 6.95 15.92 -33.83
CA LEU A 84 6.11 16.43 -34.92
C LEU A 84 6.65 17.76 -35.47
N ARG A 85 7.09 18.67 -34.59
CA ARG A 85 7.69 19.95 -34.99
C ARG A 85 9.04 19.75 -35.68
N GLU A 86 9.89 18.87 -35.20
CA GLU A 86 11.18 18.52 -35.82
C GLU A 86 10.96 17.88 -37.19
N ASN A 87 9.99 16.97 -37.31
CA ASN A 87 9.60 16.38 -38.58
C ASN A 87 8.98 17.40 -39.55
N ALA A 88 8.19 18.36 -39.05
CA ALA A 88 7.57 19.41 -39.86
C ALA A 88 8.54 20.55 -40.25
N LEU A 89 9.50 20.89 -39.39
CA LEU A 89 10.61 21.82 -39.69
C LEU A 89 11.72 21.15 -40.49
N GLY A 90 11.70 19.82 -40.56
CA GLY A 90 12.33 19.05 -41.59
C GLY A 90 13.49 18.22 -41.08
N THR A 91 13.36 16.93 -41.35
CA THR A 91 14.33 16.20 -42.19
C THR A 91 14.51 16.84 -43.57
N ARG A 92 14.53 18.17 -43.63
CA ARG A 92 15.05 18.95 -44.73
C ARG A 92 16.53 19.07 -44.41
N SER A 93 17.23 17.94 -44.50
CA SER A 93 18.58 17.96 -45.03
C SER A 93 18.45 18.68 -46.37
N GLU A 94 18.62 20.00 -46.35
CA GLU A 94 18.85 20.81 -47.52
C GLU A 94 20.12 20.23 -48.13
N GLN A 95 19.93 19.22 -48.99
CA GLN A 95 20.97 18.71 -49.86
C GLN A 95 21.23 19.83 -50.86
N LEU A 96 21.97 20.84 -50.38
CA LEU A 96 22.55 21.89 -51.20
C LEU A 96 23.35 21.16 -52.28
N PRO A 97 23.01 21.33 -53.57
CA PRO A 97 23.75 20.68 -54.62
C PRO A 97 25.19 21.19 -54.58
N VAL A 98 26.11 20.37 -54.08
CA VAL A 98 27.53 20.70 -54.10
C VAL A 98 28.00 20.45 -55.54
N PRO A 99 28.56 21.47 -56.21
CA PRO A 99 29.06 21.29 -57.56
C PRO A 99 30.30 20.39 -57.54
N PHE A 100 30.25 19.27 -58.25
CA PHE A 100 31.40 18.37 -58.48
C PHE A 100 31.86 18.47 -59.92
N SER A 101 33.18 18.46 -60.16
CA SER A 101 33.74 18.32 -61.52
C SER A 101 33.98 16.85 -61.84
N CYS A 102 33.51 16.40 -63.01
CA CYS A 102 33.81 15.06 -63.50
C CYS A 102 35.31 14.92 -63.82
N LEU A 103 36.04 14.06 -63.11
CA LEU A 103 37.48 13.87 -63.32
C LEU A 103 37.87 13.39 -64.74
N SER A 104 36.92 12.83 -65.49
CA SER A 104 37.18 12.29 -66.83
C SER A 104 36.91 13.29 -67.96
N CYS A 105 36.11 14.34 -67.74
CA CYS A 105 35.73 15.29 -68.79
C CYS A 105 35.54 16.73 -68.32
N ASP A 106 35.90 17.04 -67.08
CA ASP A 106 35.79 18.33 -66.39
C ASP A 106 34.40 18.99 -66.42
N ARG A 107 33.36 18.22 -66.76
CA ARG A 107 31.99 18.70 -66.75
C ARG A 107 31.49 18.86 -65.31
N MET A 108 30.91 20.02 -65.02
CA MET A 108 30.24 20.31 -63.74
C MET A 108 28.95 19.48 -63.60
N LEU A 109 28.83 18.76 -62.50
CA LEU A 109 27.68 17.92 -62.15
C LEU A 109 27.04 18.43 -60.86
N SER A 110 25.71 18.57 -60.90
CA SER A 110 24.90 18.84 -59.71
C SER A 110 24.38 17.50 -59.19
N VAL A 111 25.03 16.96 -58.17
CA VAL A 111 24.65 15.67 -57.56
C VAL A 111 24.07 15.92 -56.17
N GLN A 112 22.92 15.32 -55.89
CA GLN A 112 22.35 15.26 -54.55
C GLN A 112 23.07 14.19 -53.75
N VAL A 113 23.74 14.57 -52.67
CA VAL A 113 24.45 13.63 -51.78
C VAL A 113 23.50 13.22 -50.65
N PRO A 114 23.11 11.94 -50.54
CA PRO A 114 22.32 11.47 -49.42
C PRO A 114 23.22 11.31 -48.18
N GLY A 115 22.94 12.12 -47.15
CA GLY A 115 23.31 11.86 -45.76
C GLY A 115 24.79 12.04 -45.40
N GLN A 116 25.06 13.12 -44.65
CA GLN A 116 26.07 13.08 -43.59
C GLN A 116 25.50 13.74 -42.33
#